data_AF-A0A382AZQ1-F1
#
_entry.id   AF-A0A382AZQ1-F1
#
_cell.length_a   1.000
_cell.length_b   1.000
_cell.length_c   1.000
_cell.angle_alpha   90.00
_cell.angle_beta   90.00
_cell.angle_gamma   90.00
#
_symmetry.space_group_name_H-M   'P 1'
#
loop_
_entity.id
_entity.type
_entity.pdbx_description
1 polymer ?
#
loop_
_entity_poly.entity_id
_entity_poly.type
_entity_poly.pdbx_seq_one_letter_code
_entity_poly.pdbx_strand_id
1 'polypeptide(L)'
;MQEQLKKYLENIAEDYSRWTYHRKDGTFGKTPGVDYTVKDKMFKEFKEGLYIEDSPKRKWIRIVTSDSNGQHRSVHSFIVKNDCTANGKSWRKGDILKPAGWNAPALNKPRGNILDENYKVAWTGACYLIRTGYDNYQTYESA
;
A
#
# COMPACT_ATOMS: atom_id res chain seq x y z
N MET A 1 14.48 6.74 -3.31
CA MET A 1 13.79 5.46 -3.05
C MET A 1 13.28 5.38 -1.61
N GLN A 2 14.13 5.61 -0.60
CA GLN A 2 13.69 5.57 0.81
C GLN A 2 12.54 6.55 1.11
N GLU A 3 12.65 7.78 0.60
CA GLU A 3 11.62 8.80 0.74
C GLU A 3 10.30 8.40 0.05
N GLN A 4 10.38 7.86 -1.18
CA GLN A 4 9.20 7.38 -1.90
C GLN A 4 8.54 6.17 -1.22
N LEU A 5 9.32 5.30 -0.55
CA LEU A 5 8.76 4.22 0.26
C LEU A 5 8.05 4.75 1.50
N LYS A 6 8.61 5.75 2.19
CA LYS A 6 7.95 6.40 3.33
C LYS A 6 6.64 7.05 2.91
N LYS A 7 6.65 7.81 1.80
CA LYS A 7 5.45 8.40 1.21
C LYS A 7 4.42 7.35 0.81
N TYR A 8 4.87 6.20 0.28
CA TYR A 8 3.99 5.08 -0.03
C TYR A 8 3.29 4.53 1.23
N LEU A 9 4.00 4.37 2.35
CA LEU A 9 3.41 3.98 3.64
C LEU A 9 2.41 5.03 4.14
N GLU A 10 2.73 6.32 4.00
CA GLU A 10 1.83 7.42 4.36
C GLU A 10 0.56 7.41 3.52
N ASN A 11 0.66 7.19 2.21
CA ASN A 11 -0.50 7.08 1.32
C ASN A 11 -1.38 5.86 1.66
N ILE A 12 -0.79 4.72 2.05
CA ILE A 12 -1.53 3.55 2.54
C ILE A 12 -2.30 3.89 3.82
N ALA A 13 -1.65 4.56 4.78
CA ALA A 13 -2.29 4.97 6.02
C ALA A 13 -3.40 6.02 5.77
N GLU A 14 -3.19 6.95 4.85
CA GLU A 14 -4.19 7.95 4.46
C GLU A 14 -5.41 7.32 3.78
N ASP A 15 -5.23 6.31 2.92
CA ASP A 15 -6.34 5.53 2.36
C ASP A 15 -7.18 4.86 3.47
N TYR A 16 -6.52 4.25 4.47
CA TYR A 16 -7.20 3.65 5.61
C TYR A 16 -7.93 4.69 6.45
N SER A 17 -7.31 5.86 6.67
CA SER A 17 -7.92 7.00 7.38
C SER A 17 -9.21 7.42 6.69
N ARG A 18 -9.17 7.63 5.36
CA ARG A 18 -10.36 8.01 4.58
C ARG A 18 -11.47 6.99 4.67
N TRP A 19 -11.14 5.69 4.57
CA TRP A 19 -12.11 4.61 4.75
C TRP A 19 -12.69 4.60 6.18
N THR A 20 -11.88 4.84 7.20
CA THR A 20 -12.27 4.77 8.62
C THR A 20 -13.16 5.95 9.04
N TYR A 21 -12.82 7.16 8.56
CA TYR A 21 -13.46 8.42 8.92
C TYR A 21 -14.31 9.00 7.78
N HIS A 22 -14.86 8.15 6.90
CA HIS A 22 -15.82 8.60 5.89
C HIS A 22 -17.10 9.09 6.55
N ARG A 23 -17.68 10.15 5.99
CA ARG A 23 -18.99 10.68 6.38
C ARG A 23 -20.04 10.35 5.34
N LYS A 24 -21.31 10.36 5.74
CA LYS A 24 -22.45 10.06 4.85
C LYS A 24 -22.61 11.07 3.71
N ASP A 25 -22.14 12.30 3.91
CA ASP A 25 -22.17 13.39 2.93
C ASP A 25 -21.03 13.33 1.90
N GLY A 26 -20.17 12.30 1.98
CA GLY A 26 -19.02 12.15 1.08
C GLY A 26 -17.79 12.97 1.48
N THR A 27 -17.85 13.73 2.58
CA THR A 27 -16.68 14.47 3.10
C THR A 27 -15.78 13.57 3.95
N PHE A 28 -14.49 13.90 4.01
CA PHE A 28 -13.51 13.16 4.80
C PHE A 28 -13.32 13.83 6.17
N GLY A 29 -13.32 13.02 7.24
CA GLY A 29 -12.92 13.46 8.57
C GLY A 29 -13.92 13.12 9.68
N LYS A 30 -13.50 13.33 10.92
CA LYS A 30 -14.32 13.01 12.11
C LYS A 30 -15.52 13.92 12.23
N THR A 31 -16.72 13.36 12.35
CA THR A 31 -17.95 14.12 12.62
C THR A 31 -17.89 14.71 14.04
N PRO A 32 -18.15 16.03 14.22
CA PRO A 32 -18.20 16.62 15.55
C PRO A 32 -19.21 15.93 16.47
N GLY A 33 -18.83 15.67 17.72
CA GLY A 33 -19.70 15.04 18.72
C GLY A 33 -19.84 13.53 18.63
N VAL A 34 -19.14 12.86 17.70
CA VAL A 34 -19.08 11.39 17.61
C VAL A 34 -17.85 10.87 18.34
N ASP A 35 -18.01 9.81 19.12
CA ASP A 35 -16.88 9.09 19.73
C ASP A 35 -16.16 8.23 18.68
N TYR A 36 -14.86 8.49 18.51
CA TYR A 36 -13.98 7.77 17.60
C TYR A 36 -12.98 6.86 18.33
N THR A 37 -13.06 6.69 19.64
CA THR A 37 -12.05 5.99 20.45
C THR A 37 -11.64 4.63 19.87
N VAL A 38 -12.60 3.79 19.45
CA VAL A 38 -12.32 2.49 18.84
C VAL A 38 -11.65 2.64 17.48
N LYS A 39 -12.15 3.54 16.63
CA LYS A 39 -11.59 3.80 15.30
C LYS A 39 -10.19 4.39 15.36
N ASP A 40 -9.95 5.27 16.32
CA ASP A 40 -8.64 5.89 16.59
C ASP A 40 -7.63 4.85 17.01
N LYS A 41 -8.04 3.91 17.88
CA LYS A 41 -7.22 2.77 18.27
C LYS A 41 -6.89 1.89 17.06
N MET A 42 -7.89 1.51 16.26
CA MET A 42 -7.67 0.69 15.05
C MET A 42 -6.75 1.37 14.04
N PHE A 43 -6.94 2.69 13.81
CA PHE A 43 -6.09 3.48 12.93
C PHE A 43 -4.65 3.53 13.43
N LYS A 44 -4.46 3.76 14.73
CA LYS A 44 -3.14 3.75 15.36
C LYS A 44 -2.45 2.39 15.20
N GLU A 45 -3.15 1.31 15.56
CA GLU A 45 -2.62 -0.06 15.43
C GLU A 45 -2.24 -0.40 13.99
N PHE A 46 -3.09 -0.05 13.01
CA PHE A 46 -2.78 -0.26 11.59
C PHE A 46 -1.53 0.52 11.15
N LYS A 47 -1.45 1.81 11.51
CA LYS A 47 -0.32 2.66 11.13
C LYS A 47 0.99 2.19 11.75
N GLU A 48 0.97 1.77 13.02
CA GLU A 48 2.14 1.24 13.73
C GLU A 48 2.54 -0.15 13.21
N GLY A 49 1.58 -0.96 12.77
CA GLY A 49 1.80 -2.26 12.16
C GLY A 49 2.23 -2.23 10.69
N LEU A 50 2.31 -1.05 10.06
CA LEU A 50 2.71 -0.91 8.66
C LEU A 50 4.20 -0.57 8.55
N TYR A 51 4.99 -1.46 7.97
CA TYR A 51 6.45 -1.30 7.92
C TYR A 51 7.11 -1.89 6.68
N ILE A 52 8.37 -1.49 6.46
CA ILE A 52 9.21 -1.90 5.32
C ILE A 52 10.18 -2.99 5.77
N GLU A 53 10.23 -4.09 5.01
CA GLU A 53 11.27 -5.10 5.10
C GLU A 53 12.08 -5.13 3.81
N ASP A 54 13.28 -4.56 3.84
CA ASP A 54 14.26 -4.64 2.76
C ASP A 54 15.37 -5.65 3.11
N SER A 55 15.84 -6.39 2.11
CA SER A 55 16.98 -7.29 2.24
C SER A 55 17.89 -7.15 1.01
N PRO A 56 19.22 -7.06 1.17
CA PRO A 56 20.16 -6.98 0.04
C PRO A 56 20.05 -8.16 -0.94
N LYS A 57 19.61 -9.33 -0.45
CA LYS A 57 19.50 -10.56 -1.25
C LYS A 57 18.22 -10.64 -2.10
N ARG A 58 17.28 -9.71 -1.91
CA ARG A 58 15.96 -9.74 -2.57
C ARG A 58 15.90 -8.72 -3.69
N LYS A 59 15.25 -9.11 -4.80
CA LYS A 59 14.92 -8.22 -5.93
C LYS A 59 13.81 -7.22 -5.57
N TRP A 60 13.02 -7.54 -4.54
CA TRP A 60 11.83 -6.81 -4.15
C TRP A 60 11.91 -6.43 -2.68
N ILE A 61 11.56 -5.19 -2.38
CA ILE A 61 11.31 -4.68 -1.02
C ILE A 61 9.89 -5.11 -0.63
N ARG A 62 9.71 -5.60 0.58
CA ARG A 62 8.41 -6.07 1.07
C ARG A 62 7.78 -5.03 1.97
N ILE A 63 6.52 -4.70 1.71
CA ILE A 63 5.70 -3.88 2.60
C ILE A 63 4.81 -4.83 3.40
N VAL A 64 4.85 -4.71 4.72
CA VAL A 64 4.18 -5.62 5.65
C VAL A 64 3.18 -4.85 6.49
N THR A 65 2.03 -5.48 6.71
CA THR A 65 1.07 -5.10 7.75
C THR A 65 1.09 -6.17 8.85
N SER A 66 1.14 -5.77 10.11
CA SER A 66 1.01 -6.65 11.25
C SER A 66 -0.05 -6.18 12.23
N ASP A 67 -0.50 -7.08 13.09
CA ASP A 67 -1.21 -6.69 14.30
C ASP A 67 -0.29 -5.94 15.29
N SER A 68 -0.90 -5.40 16.35
CA SER A 68 -0.23 -4.62 17.40
C SER A 68 0.79 -5.41 18.21
N ASN A 69 0.73 -6.75 18.18
CA ASN A 69 1.66 -7.62 18.89
C ASN A 69 2.75 -8.19 17.96
N GLY A 70 2.73 -7.85 16.66
CA GLY A 70 3.62 -8.39 15.64
C GLY A 70 3.44 -9.89 15.35
N GLN A 71 2.39 -10.53 15.89
CA GLN A 71 2.22 -11.99 15.81
C GLN A 71 1.63 -12.41 14.47
N HIS A 72 0.58 -11.71 14.04
CA HIS A 72 -0.01 -11.92 12.73
C HIS A 72 0.50 -10.86 11.76
N ARG A 73 1.18 -11.33 10.71
CA ARG A 73 1.77 -10.48 9.66
C ARG A 73 1.30 -10.94 8.29
N SER A 74 1.05 -9.97 7.43
CA SER A 74 0.62 -10.16 6.04
C SER A 74 1.42 -9.28 5.11
N VAL A 75 1.62 -9.73 3.88
CA VAL A 75 2.28 -8.89 2.86
C VAL A 75 1.24 -7.98 2.23
N HIS A 76 1.45 -6.68 2.33
CA HIS A 76 0.62 -5.69 1.66
C HIS A 76 0.96 -5.60 0.16
N SER A 77 2.25 -5.39 -0.14
CA SER A 77 2.75 -5.24 -1.50
C SER A 77 4.26 -5.49 -1.57
N PHE A 78 4.76 -5.68 -2.79
CA PHE A 78 6.18 -5.69 -3.08
C PHE A 78 6.56 -4.50 -3.95
N ILE A 79 7.73 -3.91 -3.72
CA ILE A 79 8.28 -2.81 -4.51
C ILE A 79 9.55 -3.28 -5.20
N VAL A 80 9.67 -3.05 -6.50
CA VAL A 80 10.86 -3.41 -7.26
C VAL A 80 12.06 -2.54 -6.86
N LYS A 81 13.15 -3.17 -6.43
CA LYS A 81 14.31 -2.46 -5.85
C LYS A 81 15.15 -1.75 -6.91
N ASN A 82 15.41 -2.44 -8.01
CA ASN A 82 16.17 -1.98 -9.18
C ASN A 82 15.53 -2.57 -10.44
N ASP A 83 15.77 -1.92 -11.58
CA ASP A 83 15.37 -2.46 -12.87
C ASP A 83 15.89 -3.89 -13.02
N CYS A 84 15.02 -4.81 -13.40
CA CYS A 84 15.39 -6.22 -13.50
C CYS A 84 14.47 -6.99 -14.45
N THR A 85 14.94 -8.17 -14.85
CA THR A 85 14.14 -9.13 -15.59
C THR A 85 13.74 -10.29 -14.67
N ALA A 86 12.45 -10.61 -14.66
CA ALA A 86 11.91 -11.75 -13.93
C ALA A 86 10.70 -12.32 -14.68
N ASN A 87 10.66 -13.65 -14.81
CA ASN A 87 9.62 -14.37 -15.55
C ASN A 87 9.44 -13.87 -17.00
N GLY A 88 10.57 -13.65 -17.70
CA GLY A 88 10.57 -13.18 -19.09
C GLY A 88 10.07 -11.73 -19.30
N LYS A 89 9.89 -10.95 -18.23
CA LYS A 89 9.42 -9.56 -18.28
C LYS A 89 10.40 -8.62 -17.60
N SER A 90 10.54 -7.42 -18.15
CA SER A 90 11.26 -6.33 -17.53
C SER A 90 10.38 -5.60 -16.52
N TRP A 91 10.97 -5.27 -15.38
CA TRP A 91 10.34 -4.57 -14.28
C TRP A 91 11.16 -3.33 -13.96
N ARG A 92 10.47 -2.21 -13.74
CA ARG A 92 11.12 -0.94 -13.42
C ARG A 92 11.23 -0.78 -11.91
N LYS A 93 12.32 -0.20 -11.46
CA LYS A 93 12.52 0.28 -10.11
C LYS A 93 11.28 1.07 -9.64
N GLY A 94 10.78 0.74 -8.46
CA GLY A 94 9.59 1.35 -7.88
C GLY A 94 8.26 0.72 -8.29
N ASP A 95 8.22 -0.23 -9.23
CA ASP A 95 6.98 -0.91 -9.60
C ASP A 95 6.33 -1.57 -8.37
N ILE A 96 5.04 -1.34 -8.20
CA ILE A 96 4.22 -1.93 -7.14
C ILE A 96 3.69 -3.26 -7.64
N LEU A 97 3.97 -4.34 -6.92
CA LEU A 97 3.59 -5.70 -7.28
C LEU A 97 2.68 -6.31 -6.23
N LYS A 98 1.67 -7.05 -6.72
CA LYS A 98 0.76 -7.82 -5.86
C LYS A 98 1.51 -8.99 -5.20
N PRO A 99 1.31 -9.29 -3.92
CA PRO A 99 1.84 -10.51 -3.33
C PRO A 99 1.22 -11.77 -3.94
N ALA A 100 2.05 -12.78 -4.25
CA ALA A 100 1.61 -14.16 -4.53
C ALA A 100 1.87 -15.08 -3.34
N GLY A 101 2.72 -14.66 -2.41
CA GLY A 101 3.00 -15.30 -1.13
C GLY A 101 3.94 -14.43 -0.30
N TRP A 102 4.43 -14.97 0.82
CA TRP A 102 5.31 -14.23 1.73
C TRP A 102 6.61 -13.77 1.06
N ASN A 103 7.20 -14.61 0.20
CA ASN A 103 8.54 -14.42 -0.33
C ASN A 103 8.58 -13.70 -1.68
N ALA A 104 7.51 -13.78 -2.48
CA ALA A 104 7.52 -13.32 -3.87
C ALA A 104 6.20 -12.69 -4.33
N PRO A 105 6.27 -11.71 -5.24
CA PRO A 105 5.11 -11.13 -5.89
C PRO A 105 4.55 -12.01 -7.02
N ALA A 106 3.32 -11.70 -7.44
CA ALA A 106 2.76 -12.10 -8.71
C ALA A 106 3.42 -11.29 -9.85
N LEU A 107 4.15 -11.98 -10.72
CA LEU A 107 4.90 -11.38 -11.84
C LEU A 107 4.06 -11.30 -13.12
N ASN A 108 2.82 -10.81 -13.01
CA ASN A 108 1.92 -10.68 -14.15
C ASN A 108 1.94 -9.27 -14.78
N LYS A 109 1.75 -8.22 -13.97
CA LYS A 109 1.74 -6.81 -14.37
C LYS A 109 2.03 -5.91 -13.15
N PRO A 110 2.62 -4.71 -13.30
CA PRO A 110 2.69 -3.74 -12.20
C PRO A 110 1.30 -3.21 -11.80
N ARG A 111 1.20 -2.63 -10.60
CA ARG A 111 0.00 -2.00 -10.00
C ARG A 111 0.18 -0.49 -9.81
N GLY A 112 1.06 0.10 -10.60
CA GLY A 112 1.57 1.46 -10.42
C GLY A 112 3.07 1.43 -10.11
N ASN A 113 3.66 2.60 -9.95
CA ASN A 113 5.06 2.77 -9.58
C ASN A 113 5.17 3.92 -8.59
N ILE A 114 5.88 3.72 -7.48
CA ILE A 114 6.00 4.73 -6.41
C ILE A 114 6.86 5.94 -6.79
N LEU A 115 7.52 5.89 -7.96
CA LEU A 115 8.29 6.98 -8.53
C LEU A 115 7.50 7.78 -9.58
N ASP A 116 6.33 7.30 -10.01
CA ASP A 116 5.48 8.02 -10.97
C ASP A 116 4.65 9.07 -10.25
N GLU A 117 4.35 10.19 -10.92
CA GLU A 117 3.54 11.31 -10.42
C GLU A 117 2.13 10.91 -10.00
N ASN A 118 1.58 9.83 -10.52
CA ASN A 118 0.23 9.40 -10.18
C ASN A 118 0.16 7.89 -10.10
N TYR A 119 -0.02 7.36 -8.89
CA TYR A 119 -0.29 5.94 -8.69
C TYR A 119 -1.44 5.73 -7.71
N LYS A 120 -2.01 4.53 -7.74
CA LYS A 120 -3.17 4.16 -6.93
C LYS A 120 -2.74 3.35 -5.72
N VAL A 121 -3.36 3.65 -4.60
CA VAL A 121 -3.14 2.95 -3.33
C VAL A 121 -4.46 2.43 -2.81
N ALA A 122 -4.40 1.27 -2.17
CA ALA A 122 -5.47 0.75 -1.35
C ALA A 122 -4.84 0.24 -0.05
N TRP A 123 -5.44 0.54 1.09
CA TRP A 123 -4.93 0.08 2.39
C TRP A 123 -4.96 -1.44 2.54
N THR A 124 -5.82 -2.09 1.75
CA THR A 124 -6.03 -3.55 1.74
C THR A 124 -4.93 -4.33 0.99
N GLY A 125 -3.94 -3.66 0.40
CA GLY A 125 -2.90 -4.29 -0.40
C GLY A 125 -2.73 -3.66 -1.79
N ALA A 126 -1.77 -4.17 -2.56
CA ALA A 126 -1.59 -3.74 -3.95
C ALA A 126 -2.89 -3.88 -4.76
N CYS A 127 -3.25 -2.83 -5.50
CA CYS A 127 -4.50 -2.77 -6.27
C CYS A 127 -4.70 -4.01 -7.16
N TYR A 128 -5.95 -4.40 -7.38
CA TYR A 128 -6.27 -5.45 -8.32
C TYR A 128 -6.15 -4.97 -9.77
N LEU A 129 -5.95 -5.91 -10.70
CA LEU A 129 -6.14 -5.61 -12.11
C LEU A 129 -7.62 -5.48 -12.38
N ILE A 130 -8.06 -4.28 -12.72
CA ILE A 130 -9.39 -4.06 -13.23
C ILE A 130 -9.42 -4.38 -14.72
N ARG A 131 -10.51 -5.04 -15.16
CA ARG A 131 -10.91 -5.04 -16.57
C ARG A 131 -11.65 -3.71 -16.78
N THR A 132 -11.16 -2.91 -17.73
CA THR A 132 -11.55 -1.51 -18.03
C THR A 132 -12.98 -1.12 -17.64
N GLY A 133 -13.14 0.00 -16.90
CA GLY A 133 -14.42 0.71 -16.70
C GLY A 133 -14.96 0.75 -15.27
N TYR A 134 -14.50 -0.11 -14.37
CA TYR A 134 -14.90 -0.13 -12.94
C TYR A 134 -13.68 0.09 -12.06
N ASP A 135 -13.30 1.35 -11.89
CA ASP A 135 -12.15 1.73 -11.07
C ASP A 135 -12.61 2.52 -9.84
N ASN A 136 -12.69 1.84 -8.70
CA ASN A 136 -13.06 2.45 -7.42
C ASN A 136 -11.83 2.89 -6.60
N TYR A 137 -10.62 2.78 -7.16
CA TYR A 137 -9.39 3.13 -6.43
C TYR A 137 -9.01 4.59 -6.67
N GLN A 138 -8.75 5.31 -5.58
CA GLN A 138 -8.32 6.69 -5.60
C GLN A 138 -6.91 6.82 -6.17
N THR A 139 -6.68 7.87 -6.95
CA THR A 139 -5.35 8.29 -7.41
C THR A 139 -4.69 9.17 -6.36
N TYR A 140 -3.41 8.93 -6.10
CA TYR A 140 -2.59 9.76 -5.22
C TYR A 140 -1.54 10.47 -6.07
N GLU A 141 -1.44 11.78 -5.90
CA GLU A 141 -0.38 12.58 -6.53
C GLU A 141 0.97 12.32 -5.85
N SER A 142 2.00 12.24 -6.67
CA SER A 142 3.39 12.10 -6.30
C SER A 142 4.08 13.40 -6.69
N ALA A 143 4.34 14.21 -5.66
CA ALA A 143 5.40 15.22 -5.64
C ALA A 143 6.77 14.57 -5.47
#